data_AF-A0A1F6ZMQ6-F1
#
_entry.id   AF-A0A1F6ZMQ6-F1
#
_cell.length_a   1.000
_cell.length_b   1.000
_cell.length_c   1.000
_cell.angle_alpha   90.00
_cell.angle_beta   90.00
_cell.angle_gamma   90.00
#
_symmetry.space_group_name_H-M   'P 1'
#
loop_
_entity.id
_entity.type
_entity.pdbx_description
1 polymer ?
#
loop_
_entity_poly.entity_id
_entity_poly.type
_entity_poly.pdbx_seq_one_letter_code
_entity_poly.pdbx_strand_id
1 'polypeptide(L)'
;MNKIKEVAFADIKIKRAYLELKEGKFEEKQLFEFINRAINDLRENPYCGIRVPKKLWPRAYVQKYQLTNLWKYNLPNYWRLVYTLVGNEVKIISTILEWFSHPEYEKRFHY
;
A
#
# COMPACT_ATOMS: atom_id res chain seq x y z
N MET A 1 -7.57 3.12 -24.55
CA MET A 1 -8.09 4.16 -23.63
C MET A 1 -7.19 4.23 -22.41
N ASN A 2 -6.65 5.41 -22.09
CA ASN A 2 -5.90 5.59 -20.85
C ASN A 2 -6.89 5.61 -19.67
N LYS A 3 -6.79 4.63 -18.77
CA LYS A 3 -7.58 4.59 -17.55
C LYS A 3 -7.17 5.72 -16.62
N ILE A 4 -8.12 6.31 -15.92
CA ILE A 4 -7.85 7.21 -14.80
C ILE A 4 -7.17 6.39 -13.69
N LYS A 5 -6.05 6.88 -13.17
CA LYS A 5 -5.25 6.19 -12.14
C LYS A 5 -5.19 7.06 -10.90
N GLU A 6 -5.69 6.55 -9.79
CA GLU A 6 -5.74 7.28 -8.53
C GLU A 6 -5.18 6.43 -7.39
N VAL A 7 -4.84 7.10 -6.29
CA VAL A 7 -4.38 6.46 -5.06
C VAL A 7 -5.26 6.94 -3.91
N ALA A 8 -5.71 6.00 -3.10
CA ALA A 8 -6.52 6.25 -1.91
C ALA A 8 -5.94 5.51 -0.71
N PHE A 9 -6.37 5.90 0.50
CA PHE A 9 -6.07 5.16 1.73
C PHE A 9 -7.31 4.36 2.13
N ALA A 10 -7.10 3.16 2.67
CA ALA A 10 -8.17 2.22 2.98
C ALA A 10 -9.14 2.73 4.05
N ASP A 11 -8.66 3.56 4.98
CA ASP A 11 -9.50 4.26 5.95
C ASP A 11 -8.83 5.54 6.45
N ILE A 12 -9.59 6.31 7.24
CA ILE A 12 -9.14 7.59 7.79
C ILE A 12 -7.97 7.45 8.76
N LYS A 13 -7.83 6.30 9.45
CA LYS A 13 -6.74 6.07 10.40
C LYS A 13 -5.44 5.89 9.64
N ILE A 14 -5.45 5.13 8.54
CA ILE A 14 -4.29 4.99 7.65
C ILE A 14 -3.90 6.35 7.07
N LYS A 15 -4.86 7.14 6.59
CA LYS A 15 -4.56 8.49 6.07
C LYS A 15 -3.94 9.39 7.15
N ARG A 16 -4.43 9.34 8.39
CA ARG A 16 -3.87 10.12 9.51
C ARG A 16 -2.45 9.68 9.85
N ALA A 17 -2.22 8.38 10.00
CA ALA A 17 -0.89 7.83 10.25
C ALA A 17 0.11 8.28 9.18
N TYR A 18 -0.31 8.27 7.91
CA TYR A 18 0.51 8.79 6.81
C TYR A 18 0.86 10.27 6.97
N LEU A 19 -0.11 11.12 7.33
CA LEU A 19 0.12 12.56 7.52
C LEU A 19 0.99 12.87 8.74
N GLU A 20 0.87 12.08 9.80
CA GLU A 20 1.67 12.21 11.03
C GLU A 20 3.17 11.96 10.76
N LEU A 21 3.51 11.06 9.82
CA LEU A 21 4.91 10.81 9.43
C LEU A 21 5.63 12.10 8.97
N LYS A 22 4.91 13.02 8.34
CA LYS A 22 5.46 14.28 7.83
C LYS A 22 6.04 15.15 8.95
N GLU A 23 5.41 15.12 10.11
CA GLU A 23 5.79 15.95 11.27
C GLU A 23 6.62 15.18 12.30
N GLY A 24 6.90 13.89 12.03
CA GLY A 24 7.62 13.00 12.92
C GLY A 24 9.14 13.25 12.99
N LYS A 25 9.84 12.28 13.56
CA LYS A 25 11.31 12.25 13.64
C LYS A 25 11.92 11.98 12.26
N PHE A 26 13.25 12.05 12.18
CA PHE A 26 14.00 11.90 10.94
C PHE A 26 13.62 10.65 10.13
N GLU A 27 13.50 9.50 10.78
CA GLU A 27 13.13 8.24 10.13
C GLU A 27 11.68 8.25 9.60
N GLU A 28 10.75 8.85 10.35
CA GLU A 28 9.35 8.96 9.96
C GLU A 28 9.20 9.90 8.75
N LYS A 29 9.93 11.01 8.74
CA LYS A 29 10.00 11.92 7.58
C LYS A 29 10.59 11.23 6.34
N GLN A 30 11.62 10.41 6.51
CA GLN A 30 12.11 9.60 5.37
C GLN A 30 11.06 8.62 4.87
N LEU A 31 10.36 7.93 5.78
CA LEU A 31 9.29 7.00 5.40
C LEU A 31 8.15 7.73 4.67
N PHE A 32 7.81 8.95 5.09
CA PHE A 32 6.86 9.81 4.37
C PHE A 32 7.29 10.06 2.93
N GLU A 33 8.56 10.41 2.69
CA GLU A 33 9.09 10.61 1.33
C GLU A 33 9.08 9.31 0.50
N PHE A 34 9.39 8.17 1.11
CA PHE A 34 9.32 6.87 0.42
C PHE A 34 7.88 6.53 0.01
N ILE A 35 6.91 6.78 0.89
CA ILE A 35 5.49 6.55 0.58
C ILE A 35 5.01 7.54 -0.50
N ASN A 36 5.42 8.81 -0.45
CA ASN A 36 5.12 9.80 -1.50
C ASN A 36 5.60 9.34 -2.87
N ARG A 37 6.84 8.85 -2.95
CA ARG A 37 7.39 8.29 -4.18
C ARG A 37 6.55 7.10 -4.66
N ALA A 38 6.23 6.16 -3.77
CA ALA A 38 5.39 5.02 -4.13
C ALA A 38 3.99 5.45 -4.61
N ILE A 39 3.39 6.49 -4.01
CA ILE A 39 2.12 7.06 -4.46
C ILE A 39 2.23 7.58 -5.90
N ASN A 40 3.33 8.27 -6.24
CA ASN A 40 3.56 8.76 -7.61
C ASN A 40 3.73 7.59 -8.59
N ASP A 41 4.54 6.59 -8.24
CA ASP A 41 4.72 5.39 -9.05
C ASP A 41 3.40 4.64 -9.29
N LEU A 42 2.52 4.59 -8.28
CA LEU A 42 1.19 3.97 -8.40
C LEU A 42 0.23 4.78 -9.28
N ARG A 43 0.36 6.11 -9.32
CA ARG A 43 -0.40 6.97 -10.24
C ARG A 43 0.07 6.78 -11.69
N GLU A 44 1.35 6.51 -11.90
CA GLU A 44 1.89 6.20 -13.23
C GLU A 44 1.53 4.77 -13.67
N ASN A 45 1.75 3.79 -12.80
CA ASN A 45 1.48 2.39 -13.03
C ASN A 45 0.99 1.67 -11.75
N PRO A 46 -0.34 1.45 -11.61
CA PRO A 46 -0.92 0.74 -10.46
C PRO A 46 -0.38 -0.69 -10.27
N TYR A 47 0.17 -1.30 -11.32
CA TYR A 47 0.66 -2.68 -11.34
C TYR A 47 2.18 -2.78 -11.10
N CYS A 48 2.85 -1.70 -10.69
CA CYS A 48 4.30 -1.67 -10.46
C CYS A 48 4.76 -2.51 -9.24
N GLY A 49 3.83 -2.88 -8.35
CA GLY A 49 4.11 -3.76 -7.22
C GLY A 49 4.19 -5.24 -7.58
N ILE A 50 4.44 -6.06 -6.56
CA ILE A 50 4.49 -7.53 -6.64
C ILE A 50 3.18 -8.10 -6.09
N ARG A 51 2.53 -8.98 -6.84
CA ARG A 51 1.34 -9.68 -6.35
C ARG A 51 1.67 -10.59 -5.16
N VAL A 52 0.86 -10.49 -4.10
CA VAL A 52 0.96 -11.38 -2.94
C VAL A 52 0.10 -12.62 -3.20
N PRO A 53 0.65 -13.84 -3.08
CA PRO A 53 -0.13 -15.08 -3.22
C PRO A 53 -1.31 -15.15 -2.24
N LYS A 54 -2.48 -15.58 -2.71
CA LYS A 54 -3.73 -15.62 -1.91
C LYS A 54 -3.60 -16.40 -0.60
N LYS A 55 -2.77 -17.45 -0.58
CA LYS A 55 -2.50 -18.26 0.62
C LYS A 55 -1.84 -17.49 1.78
N LEU A 56 -1.20 -16.35 1.49
CA LEU A 56 -0.50 -15.52 2.47
C LEU A 56 -1.34 -14.31 2.93
N TRP A 57 -2.57 -14.15 2.42
CA TRP A 57 -3.37 -12.97 2.72
C TRP A 57 -3.83 -13.00 4.19
N PRO A 58 -3.57 -11.94 4.97
CA PRO A 58 -4.05 -11.86 6.35
C PRO A 58 -5.58 -11.95 6.38
N ARG A 59 -6.14 -12.84 7.21
CA ARG A 59 -7.60 -13.02 7.33
C ARG A 59 -8.32 -11.71 7.66
N ALA A 60 -7.72 -10.88 8.51
CA ALA A 60 -8.25 -9.57 8.89
C ALA A 60 -8.43 -8.65 7.67
N TYR A 61 -7.51 -8.69 6.69
CA TYR A 61 -7.64 -7.87 5.50
C TYR A 61 -8.75 -8.38 4.59
N VAL A 62 -8.86 -9.70 4.40
CA VAL A 62 -9.91 -10.31 3.58
C VAL A 62 -11.29 -9.98 4.14
N GLN A 63 -11.47 -10.10 5.46
CA GLN A 63 -12.74 -9.80 6.12
C GLN A 63 -13.08 -8.31 6.08
N LYS A 64 -12.10 -7.44 6.34
CA LYS A 64 -12.33 -5.98 6.42
C LYS A 64 -12.54 -5.34 5.05
N TYR A 65 -11.79 -5.77 4.04
CA TYR A 65 -11.71 -5.08 2.75
C TYR A 65 -12.24 -5.89 1.56
N GLN A 66 -12.73 -7.11 1.79
CA GLN A 66 -13.26 -8.01 0.76
C GLN A 66 -12.30 -8.14 -0.44
N LEU A 67 -11.02 -8.36 -0.13
CA LEU A 67 -9.94 -8.32 -1.11
C LEU A 67 -10.16 -9.33 -2.26
N THR A 68 -10.02 -8.84 -3.49
CA THR A 68 -9.96 -9.67 -4.71
C THR A 68 -8.54 -9.81 -5.25
N ASN A 69 -7.64 -8.93 -4.81
CA ASN A 69 -6.22 -8.91 -5.14
C ASN A 69 -5.45 -8.24 -4.00
N LEU A 70 -4.14 -8.48 -3.93
CA LEU A 70 -3.26 -7.88 -2.93
C LEU A 70 -1.86 -7.74 -3.51
N TRP A 71 -1.26 -6.59 -3.28
CA TRP A 71 0.03 -6.21 -3.84
C TRP A 71 0.93 -5.68 -2.74
N LYS A 72 2.24 -5.87 -2.92
CA LYS A 72 3.27 -5.24 -2.11
C LYS A 72 4.14 -4.37 -3.00
N TYR A 73 4.54 -3.22 -2.50
CA TYR A 73 5.57 -2.36 -3.06
C TYR A 73 6.75 -2.35 -2.09
N ASN A 74 7.96 -2.61 -2.60
CA ASN A 74 9.18 -2.57 -1.79
C ASN A 74 9.65 -1.13 -1.66
N LEU A 75 9.55 -0.57 -0.46
CA LEU A 75 10.09 0.73 -0.14
C LEU A 75 11.58 0.60 0.25
N PRO A 76 12.35 1.70 0.21
CA PRO A 76 13.71 1.73 0.76
C PRO A 76 13.76 1.32 2.23
N ASN A 77 14.96 1.01 2.72
CA ASN A 77 15.20 0.58 4.10
C ASN A 77 14.35 -0.62 4.53
N TYR A 78 14.06 -1.53 3.60
CA TYR A 78 13.30 -2.73 3.90
C TYR A 78 11.89 -2.43 4.46
N TRP A 79 11.28 -1.31 4.05
CA TRP A 79 9.86 -1.09 4.29
C TRP A 79 9.01 -1.72 3.19
N ARG A 80 7.78 -2.10 3.53
CA ARG A 80 6.84 -2.66 2.57
C ARG A 80 5.53 -1.92 2.69
N LEU A 81 5.04 -1.43 1.56
CA LEU A 81 3.71 -0.85 1.44
C LEU A 81 2.81 -1.91 0.81
N VAL A 82 1.64 -2.14 1.41
CA VAL A 82 0.64 -3.06 0.89
C VAL A 82 -0.58 -2.30 0.43
N TYR A 83 -1.07 -2.69 -0.75
CA TYR A 83 -2.22 -2.06 -1.38
C TYR A 83 -3.05 -3.08 -2.17
N THR A 84 -4.28 -2.69 -2.48
CA THR A 84 -5.17 -3.43 -3.37
C THR A 84 -5.61 -2.54 -4.52
N LEU A 85 -5.91 -3.14 -5.67
CA LEU A 85 -6.46 -2.43 -6.82
C LEU A 85 -7.97 -2.62 -6.88
N VAL A 86 -8.70 -1.51 -6.95
CA VAL A 86 -10.16 -1.49 -7.15
C VAL A 86 -10.44 -0.63 -8.37
N GLY A 87 -11.29 -1.09 -9.29
CA GLY A 87 -11.55 -0.32 -10.50
C GLY A 87 -12.35 -1.08 -11.56
N ASN A 88 -12.47 -0.46 -12.72
CA ASN A 88 -13.17 -0.96 -13.89
C ASN A 88 -12.40 -0.61 -15.19
N GLU A 89 -13.09 -0.57 -16.32
CA GLU A 89 -12.50 -0.26 -17.62
C GLU A 89 -12.09 1.21 -17.76
N VAL A 90 -12.64 2.10 -16.94
CA VAL A 90 -12.41 3.56 -17.00
C VAL A 90 -11.41 4.01 -15.95
N LYS A 91 -11.42 3.43 -14.75
CA LYS A 91 -10.64 3.90 -13.60
C LYS A 91 -10.03 2.75 -12.81
N ILE A 92 -8.81 2.95 -12.32
CA ILE A 92 -8.12 2.08 -11.35
C ILE A 92 -7.72 2.94 -10.14
N ILE A 93 -8.04 2.45 -8.95
CA ILE A 93 -7.69 3.04 -7.66
C ILE A 93 -6.75 2.07 -6.94
N SER A 94 -5.54 2.53 -6.66
CA SER A 94 -4.62 1.85 -5.75
C SER A 94 -4.96 2.26 -4.31
N THR A 95 -5.57 1.35 -3.56
CA THR A 95 -5.97 1.59 -2.16
C THR A 95 -4.89 1.07 -1.23
N ILE A 96 -4.14 1.98 -0.60
CA ILE A 96 -3.11 1.68 0.40
C ILE A 96 -3.77 1.15 1.67
N LEU A 97 -3.40 -0.07 2.07
CA LEU A 97 -3.95 -0.75 3.24
C LEU A 97 -3.11 -0.51 4.49
N GLU A 98 -1.79 -0.68 4.37
CA GLU A 98 -0.84 -0.59 5.50
C GLU A 98 0.60 -0.50 4.95
N TRP A 99 1.54 -0.08 5.79
CA TRP A 99 2.98 -0.20 5.55
C TRP A 99 3.69 -0.60 6.84
N PHE A 100 4.78 -1.34 6.72
CA PHE A 100 5.47 -1.93 7.86
C PHE A 100 6.94 -2.23 7.54
N SER A 101 7.73 -2.44 8.59
CA SER A 101 9.10 -2.91 8.50
C SER A 101 9.16 -4.37 7.99
N HIS A 102 10.36 -4.87 7.67
CA HIS A 102 10.54 -6.27 7.26
C HIS A 102 9.98 -7.28 8.26
N PRO A 103 10.34 -7.22 9.55
CA PRO A 103 9.94 -8.27 10.49
C PRO A 103 8.43 -8.27 10.74
N GLU A 104 7.82 -7.08 10.74
CA GLU A 104 6.37 -6.91 10.85
C GLU A 104 5.64 -7.45 9.62
N TYR A 105 6.20 -7.26 8.42
CA TYR A 105 5.67 -7.85 7.20
C TYR A 105 5.63 -9.38 7.29
N GLU A 106 6.77 -10.00 7.62
CA GLU A 106 6.90 -11.45 7.69
C GLU A 106 5.91 -12.03 8.70
N LYS A 107 5.84 -11.42 9.89
CA LYS A 107 4.87 -11.79 10.93
C LYS A 107 3.42 -11.67 10.45
N ARG A 108 3.07 -10.59 9.74
CA ARG A 108 1.70 -10.33 9.29
C ARG A 108 1.27 -11.29 8.16
N PHE A 109 2.19 -11.64 7.27
CA PHE A 109 1.91 -12.40 6.05
C PHE A 109 2.34 -13.86 6.11
N HIS A 110 2.89 -14.31 7.24
CA HIS A 110 3.37 -15.68 7.46
C HIS A 110 4.39 -16.12 6.39
N TYR A 111 5.35 -15.22 6.10
CA TYR A 111 6.55 -15.59 5.35
C TYR A 111 7.54 -16.32 6.25
#